data_AF-A0AAU1FYC6-F1
#
_entry.id   AF-A0AAU1FYC6-F1
#
_cell.length_a   1.000
_cell.length_b   1.000
_cell.length_c   1.000
_cell.angle_alpha   90.00
_cell.angle_beta   90.00
_cell.angle_gamma   90.00
#
_symmetry.space_group_name_H-M   'P 1'
#
loop_
_entity.id
_entity.type
_entity.pdbx_description
1 polymer ?
#
loop_
_entity_poly.entity_id
_entity_poly.type
_entity_poly.pdbx_seq_one_letter_code
_entity_poly.pdbx_strand_id
1 'polypeptide(L)'
;MGAAVAGVLLGIRMIRADAKLPSDLQLALEVGGSRVSKADSAVDRLGMRFAPTVLRLMGPRNVDAKRRRIDMAGNPGGLTLNRYAARRAVYGVFGVVLALIFLSNGQLLFSALAFAFGLLAADAAIWQAVRERKEVIDRTLPDFLDVLAVVVSAGLGFRQALDRVAEKYEGPWADELRITLRQMDMGVSRRQAFDELRKRNSSEQVAQFVSALQQGEELGSPIAETLIQLATDMRRTDAQNARRRAAKTIPKATMVTLVFMLPATMILIATGMFLGSGTNFGSILGR
;
A
#
# COMPACT_ATOMS: atom_id res chain seq x y z
N MET A 1 19.11 -4.67 45.26
CA MET A 1 18.78 -4.02 43.97
C MET A 1 17.76 -4.78 43.10
N GLY A 2 17.52 -6.08 43.29
CA GLY A 2 16.51 -6.84 42.51
C GLY A 2 15.04 -6.47 42.80
N ALA A 3 14.70 -6.04 44.01
CA ALA A 3 13.33 -5.70 44.40
C ALA A 3 12.79 -4.42 43.71
N ALA A 4 13.66 -3.45 43.42
CA ALA A 4 13.28 -2.21 42.73
C ALA A 4 12.94 -2.45 41.25
N VAL A 5 13.65 -3.37 40.60
CA VAL A 5 13.41 -3.73 39.19
C VAL A 5 12.11 -4.54 39.05
N ALA A 6 11.82 -5.44 40.00
CA ALA A 6 10.57 -6.19 40.04
C ALA A 6 9.36 -5.27 40.30
N GLY A 7 9.50 -4.28 41.18
CA GLY A 7 8.46 -3.29 41.47
C GLY A 7 8.13 -2.41 40.26
N VAL A 8 9.14 -1.96 39.50
CA VAL A 8 8.93 -1.17 38.27
C VAL A 8 8.30 -2.01 37.16
N LEU A 9 8.68 -3.29 37.02
CA LEU A 9 8.07 -4.21 36.05
C LEU A 9 6.61 -4.52 36.39
N LEU A 10 6.27 -4.74 37.67
CA LEU A 10 4.89 -4.95 38.12
C LEU A 10 4.06 -3.67 38.01
N GLY A 11 4.64 -2.51 38.31
CA GLY A 11 3.97 -1.21 38.14
C GLY A 11 3.64 -0.90 36.67
N ILE A 12 4.56 -1.17 35.75
CA ILE A 12 4.30 -1.02 34.30
C ILE A 12 3.25 -2.04 33.81
N ARG A 13 3.20 -3.23 34.42
CA ARG A 13 2.22 -4.28 34.08
C ARG A 13 0.80 -3.93 34.57
N MET A 14 0.67 -3.28 35.73
CA MET A 14 -0.61 -2.79 36.23
C MET A 14 -1.12 -1.55 35.47
N ILE A 15 -0.24 -0.61 35.12
CA ILE A 15 -0.63 0.59 34.35
C ILE A 15 -1.10 0.22 32.92
N ARG A 16 -0.65 -0.91 32.36
CA ARG A 16 -1.14 -1.42 31.08
C ARG A 16 -2.40 -2.29 31.16
N ALA A 17 -2.87 -2.65 32.35
CA ALA A 17 -4.01 -3.55 32.52
C ALA A 17 -5.37 -2.83 32.42
N ASP A 18 -5.44 -1.51 32.65
CA ASP A 18 -6.72 -0.79 32.80
C ASP A 18 -6.94 0.39 31.84
N ALA A 19 -6.12 0.56 30.82
CA ALA A 19 -6.45 1.48 29.73
C ALA A 19 -7.54 0.85 28.84
N LYS A 20 -8.81 0.96 29.26
CA LYS A 20 -9.97 0.70 28.40
C LYS A 20 -9.85 1.56 27.15
N LEU A 21 -9.40 0.95 26.05
CA LEU A 21 -9.38 1.60 24.75
C LEU A 21 -10.82 2.02 24.37
N PRO A 22 -11.03 3.18 23.74
CA PRO A 22 -12.31 3.53 23.16
C PRO A 22 -12.87 2.36 22.33
N SER A 23 -14.18 2.13 22.36
CA SER A 23 -14.88 1.06 21.62
C SER A 23 -14.41 0.96 20.16
N ASP A 24 -14.12 2.11 19.55
CA ASP A 24 -13.72 2.28 18.16
C ASP A 24 -12.32 1.68 17.88
N LEU A 25 -11.42 1.75 18.86
CA LEU A 25 -10.07 1.17 18.81
C LEU A 25 -10.08 -0.33 19.09
N GLN A 26 -10.98 -0.80 19.96
CA GLN A 26 -11.20 -2.24 20.19
C GLN A 26 -11.79 -2.89 18.93
N LEU A 27 -12.66 -2.17 18.23
CA LEU A 27 -13.29 -2.60 16.97
C LEU A 27 -12.30 -2.74 15.81
N ALA A 28 -11.41 -1.76 15.65
CA ALA A 28 -10.33 -1.82 14.67
C ALA A 28 -9.37 -3.00 14.94
N LEU A 29 -9.18 -3.37 16.21
CA LEU A 29 -8.36 -4.51 16.64
C LEU A 29 -9.07 -5.86 16.48
N GLU A 30 -10.39 -5.94 16.67
CA GLU A 30 -11.16 -7.19 16.56
C GLU A 30 -11.42 -7.58 15.10
N VAL A 31 -11.82 -6.61 14.26
CA VAL A 31 -12.00 -6.84 12.81
C VAL A 31 -10.65 -7.04 12.13
N GLY A 32 -9.61 -6.29 12.52
CA GLY A 32 -8.23 -6.53 12.09
C GLY A 32 -7.59 -7.80 12.68
N GLY A 33 -8.10 -8.28 13.81
CA GLY A 33 -7.60 -9.46 14.54
C GLY A 33 -8.03 -10.79 13.93
N SER A 34 -9.16 -10.82 13.21
CA SER A 34 -9.65 -12.02 12.51
C SER A 34 -8.75 -12.48 11.35
N ARG A 35 -7.76 -11.67 10.94
CA ARG A 35 -6.68 -12.04 10.01
C ARG A 35 -5.29 -11.73 10.56
N VAL A 36 -5.04 -12.10 11.81
CA VAL A 36 -3.68 -12.44 12.27
C VAL A 36 -3.25 -13.73 11.55
N SER A 37 -3.03 -13.63 10.24
CA SER A 37 -2.30 -14.66 9.51
C SER A 37 -0.91 -14.71 10.13
N LYS A 38 -0.61 -15.88 10.70
CA LYS A 38 0.70 -16.29 11.21
C LYS A 38 1.72 -16.38 10.05
N ALA A 39 2.02 -15.27 9.40
CA ALA A 39 3.29 -15.12 8.70
C ALA A 39 4.25 -14.42 9.65
N ASP A 40 4.62 -15.11 10.73
CA ASP A 40 5.68 -14.66 11.64
C ASP A 40 7.01 -14.90 10.94
N SER A 41 7.28 -14.06 9.93
CA SER A 41 8.49 -14.10 9.12
C SER A 41 9.69 -14.05 10.05
N ALA A 42 10.75 -14.81 9.76
CA ALA A 42 11.97 -14.81 10.56
C ALA A 42 12.51 -13.38 10.78
N VAL A 43 12.28 -12.49 9.81
CA VAL A 43 12.59 -11.06 9.86
C VAL A 43 11.79 -10.33 10.95
N ASP A 44 10.50 -10.64 11.10
CA ASP A 44 9.64 -10.00 12.10
C ASP A 44 10.07 -10.39 13.53
N ARG A 45 10.43 -11.67 13.74
CA ARG A 45 10.95 -12.16 15.03
C ARG A 45 12.29 -11.54 15.41
N LEU A 46 13.24 -11.47 14.48
CA LEU A 46 14.56 -10.88 14.73
C LEU A 46 14.48 -9.36 14.99
N GLY A 47 13.61 -8.66 14.28
CA GLY A 47 13.47 -7.21 14.40
C GLY A 47 12.69 -6.73 15.62
N MET A 48 11.81 -7.56 16.20
CA MET A 48 10.95 -7.17 17.33
C MET A 48 11.74 -6.70 18.57
N ARG A 49 12.96 -7.22 18.78
CA ARG A 49 13.85 -6.78 19.87
C ARG A 49 14.34 -5.35 19.71
N PHE A 50 14.45 -4.86 18.47
CA PHE A 50 14.97 -3.54 18.13
C PHE A 50 13.88 -2.53 17.72
N ALA A 51 12.65 -2.99 17.52
CA ALA A 51 11.48 -2.17 17.23
C ALA A 51 11.28 -0.96 18.19
N PRO A 52 11.37 -1.09 19.53
CA PRO A 52 11.18 0.07 20.42
C PRO A 52 12.27 1.14 20.26
N THR A 53 13.50 0.74 19.92
CA THR A 53 14.61 1.66 19.69
C THR A 53 14.42 2.43 18.37
N VAL A 54 14.00 1.75 17.31
CA VAL A 54 13.71 2.38 16.00
C VAL A 54 12.55 3.38 16.13
N LEU A 55 11.48 3.03 16.85
CA LEU A 55 10.34 3.92 17.05
C LEU A 55 10.73 5.18 17.85
N ARG A 56 11.61 5.05 18.86
CA ARG A 56 12.16 6.20 19.59
C ARG A 56 12.99 7.11 18.69
N LEU A 57 13.81 6.54 17.82
CA LEU A 57 14.73 7.28 16.94
C LEU A 57 14.00 7.99 15.79
N MET A 58 12.87 7.45 15.32
CA MET A 58 12.04 8.09 14.29
C MET A 58 11.34 9.37 14.77
N GLY A 59 11.10 9.52 16.08
CA GLY A 59 10.36 10.64 16.66
C GLY A 59 8.84 10.58 16.46
N PRO A 60 8.05 11.24 17.33
CA PRO A 60 6.59 11.05 17.41
C PRO A 60 5.86 11.43 16.12
N ARG A 61 6.22 12.56 15.49
CA ARG A 61 5.57 13.03 14.24
C ARG A 61 5.69 12.02 13.09
N ASN A 62 6.86 11.39 12.95
CA ASN A 62 7.07 10.39 11.91
C ASN A 62 6.32 9.10 12.23
N VAL A 63 6.32 8.68 13.49
CA VAL A 63 5.61 7.49 13.93
C VAL A 63 4.11 7.62 13.65
N ASP A 64 3.50 8.76 13.95
CA ASP A 64 2.08 9.01 13.68
C ASP A 64 1.77 9.04 12.19
N ALA A 65 2.63 9.67 11.38
CA ALA A 65 2.49 9.69 9.93
C ALA A 65 2.58 8.28 9.32
N LYS A 66 3.47 7.41 9.83
CA LYS A 66 3.62 6.03 9.35
C LYS A 66 2.49 5.14 9.87
N ARG A 67 2.03 5.34 11.11
CA ARG A 67 0.82 4.71 11.65
C ARG A 67 -0.38 4.98 10.76
N ARG A 68 -0.65 6.24 10.41
CA ARG A 68 -1.73 6.58 9.47
C ARG A 68 -1.63 5.86 8.14
N ARG A 69 -0.43 5.72 7.56
CA ARG A 69 -0.23 4.96 6.30
C ARG A 69 -0.49 3.47 6.46
N ILE A 70 -0.10 2.88 7.60
CA ILE A 70 -0.36 1.47 7.93
C ILE A 70 -1.86 1.25 8.16
N ASP A 71 -2.52 2.18 8.82
CA ASP A 71 -3.97 2.14 9.05
C ASP A 71 -4.72 2.26 7.72
N MET A 72 -4.28 3.13 6.80
CA MET A 72 -4.80 3.20 5.42
C MET A 72 -4.51 1.92 4.60
N ALA A 73 -3.45 1.19 4.92
CA ALA A 73 -3.21 -0.14 4.38
C ALA A 73 -4.16 -1.20 4.97
N GLY A 74 -4.87 -0.86 6.05
CA GLY A 74 -5.70 -1.72 6.88
C GLY A 74 -5.02 -3.02 7.29
N ASN A 75 -3.76 -2.90 7.73
CA ASN A 75 -2.95 -3.99 8.31
C ASN A 75 -2.83 -5.26 7.43
N PRO A 76 -2.33 -5.15 6.18
CA PRO A 76 -2.22 -6.31 5.28
C PRO A 76 -1.25 -7.33 5.88
N GLY A 77 -1.69 -8.57 6.09
CA GLY A 77 -0.89 -9.62 6.76
C GLY A 77 -0.61 -9.37 8.24
N GLY A 78 -1.42 -8.54 8.93
CA GLY A 78 -1.21 -8.18 10.34
C GLY A 78 -0.04 -7.22 10.56
N LEU A 79 0.28 -6.40 9.55
CA LEU A 79 1.40 -5.46 9.60
C LEU A 79 1.11 -4.32 10.59
N THR A 80 1.45 -4.52 11.86
CA THR A 80 1.38 -3.45 12.87
C THR A 80 2.55 -2.49 12.75
N LEU A 81 2.41 -1.29 13.31
CA LEU A 81 3.51 -0.31 13.43
C LEU A 81 4.79 -0.93 14.02
N ASN A 82 4.64 -1.87 14.96
CA ASN A 82 5.75 -2.60 15.56
C ASN A 82 6.44 -3.57 14.59
N ARG A 83 5.68 -4.26 13.72
CA ARG A 83 6.24 -5.13 12.67
C ARG A 83 6.96 -4.32 11.58
N TYR A 84 6.44 -3.15 11.22
CA TYR A 84 7.16 -2.24 10.32
C TYR A 84 8.49 -1.79 10.95
N ALA A 85 8.48 -1.37 12.22
CA ALA A 85 9.70 -0.98 12.92
C ALA A 85 10.69 -2.15 13.03
N ALA A 86 10.20 -3.37 13.24
CA ALA A 86 11.01 -4.59 13.24
C ALA A 86 11.67 -4.83 11.86
N ARG A 87 10.90 -4.79 10.76
CA ARG A 87 11.44 -4.94 9.40
C ARG A 87 12.45 -3.84 9.05
N ARG A 88 12.14 -2.59 9.42
CA ARG A 88 13.05 -1.46 9.23
C ARG A 88 14.35 -1.63 10.02
N ALA A 89 14.29 -2.20 11.23
CA ALA A 89 15.49 -2.53 11.99
C ALA A 89 16.34 -3.59 11.27
N VAL A 90 15.73 -4.69 10.81
CA VAL A 90 16.47 -5.76 10.13
C VAL A 90 17.04 -5.30 8.79
N TYR A 91 16.25 -4.67 7.93
CA TYR A 91 16.73 -4.16 6.65
C TYR A 91 17.75 -3.03 6.84
N GLY A 92 17.58 -2.17 7.84
CA GLY A 92 18.54 -1.13 8.17
C GLY A 92 19.89 -1.70 8.60
N VAL A 93 19.91 -2.65 9.54
CA VAL A 93 21.14 -3.33 9.97
C VAL A 93 21.79 -4.08 8.82
N PHE A 94 21.00 -4.83 8.05
CA PHE A 94 21.49 -5.59 6.90
C PHE A 94 22.10 -4.66 5.83
N GLY A 95 21.45 -3.53 5.54
CA GLY A 95 21.95 -2.53 4.60
C GLY A 95 23.25 -1.86 5.06
N VAL A 96 23.37 -1.57 6.37
CA VAL A 96 24.61 -1.02 6.94
C VAL A 96 25.76 -2.03 6.88
N VAL A 97 25.49 -3.31 7.23
CA VAL A 97 26.52 -4.37 7.17
C VAL A 97 27.02 -4.55 5.74
N LEU A 98 26.12 -4.64 4.76
CA LEU A 98 26.50 -4.73 3.35
C LEU A 98 27.25 -3.48 2.88
N ALA A 99 26.81 -2.28 3.29
CA ALA A 99 27.49 -1.04 2.94
C ALA A 99 28.93 -1.02 3.45
N LEU A 100 29.20 -1.50 4.67
CA LEU A 100 30.54 -1.59 5.23
C LEU A 100 31.42 -2.60 4.48
N ILE A 101 30.87 -3.75 4.08
CA ILE A 101 31.59 -4.77 3.28
C ILE A 101 31.97 -4.20 1.90
N PHE A 102 31.05 -3.50 1.22
CA PHE A 102 31.37 -2.88 -0.07
C PHE A 102 32.35 -1.72 0.06
N LEU A 103 32.27 -0.96 1.17
CA LEU A 103 33.21 0.12 1.45
C LEU A 103 34.63 -0.40 1.68
N SER A 104 34.79 -1.51 2.42
CA SER A 104 36.11 -2.12 2.64
C SER A 104 36.76 -2.66 1.36
N ASN A 105 35.94 -2.99 0.35
CA ASN A 105 36.40 -3.41 -0.98
C ASN A 105 36.62 -2.24 -1.95
N GLY A 106 36.54 -0.98 -1.50
CA GLY A 106 36.71 0.21 -2.34
C GLY A 106 35.54 0.51 -3.29
N GLN A 107 34.43 -0.22 -3.16
CA GLN A 107 33.27 -0.12 -4.06
C GLN A 107 32.25 0.89 -3.52
N LEU A 108 32.57 2.19 -3.62
CA LEU A 108 31.77 3.29 -3.08
C LEU A 108 30.32 3.31 -3.61
N LEU A 109 30.11 3.02 -4.90
CA LEU A 109 28.78 3.00 -5.50
C LEU A 109 27.88 1.91 -4.91
N PHE A 110 28.41 0.68 -4.78
CA PHE A 110 27.66 -0.45 -4.22
C PHE A 110 27.38 -0.28 -2.73
N SER A 111 28.31 0.34 -2.00
CA SER A 111 28.11 0.71 -0.59
C SER A 111 26.94 1.69 -0.42
N ALA A 112 26.89 2.74 -1.23
CA ALA A 112 25.79 3.71 -1.20
C ALA A 112 24.44 3.07 -1.56
N LEU A 113 24.41 2.19 -2.56
CA LEU A 113 23.20 1.45 -2.95
C LEU A 113 22.71 0.50 -1.86
N ALA A 114 23.62 -0.23 -1.21
CA ALA A 114 23.27 -1.15 -0.11
C ALA A 114 22.69 -0.40 1.11
N PHE A 115 23.27 0.76 1.44
CA PHE A 115 22.74 1.61 2.50
C PHE A 115 21.36 2.17 2.16
N ALA A 116 21.18 2.67 0.92
CA ALA A 116 19.89 3.16 0.44
C ALA A 116 18.82 2.05 0.45
N PHE A 117 19.17 0.84 0.03
CA PHE A 117 18.27 -0.30 0.06
C PHE A 117 17.79 -0.61 1.48
N GLY A 118 18.68 -0.64 2.48
CA GLY A 118 18.32 -0.93 3.86
C GLY A 118 17.32 0.06 4.47
N LEU A 119 17.40 1.34 4.07
CA LEU A 119 16.48 2.38 4.52
C LEU A 119 15.15 2.35 3.78
N LEU A 120 15.16 2.11 2.46
CA LEU A 120 13.98 2.24 1.61
C LEU A 120 13.14 0.97 1.51
N ALA A 121 13.72 -0.21 1.73
CA ALA A 121 13.04 -1.49 1.55
C ALA A 121 11.78 -1.64 2.42
N ALA A 122 11.85 -1.23 3.69
CA ALA A 122 10.71 -1.30 4.61
C ALA A 122 9.56 -0.35 4.18
N ASP A 123 9.91 0.84 3.68
CA ASP A 123 8.93 1.82 3.20
C ASP A 123 8.29 1.39 1.89
N ALA A 124 9.07 0.80 0.98
CA ALA A 124 8.58 0.25 -0.28
C ALA A 124 7.57 -0.88 -0.06
N ALA A 125 7.82 -1.77 0.91
CA ALA A 125 6.91 -2.86 1.26
C ALA A 125 5.53 -2.34 1.73
N ILE A 126 5.48 -1.30 2.57
CA ILE A 126 4.20 -0.68 2.97
C ILE A 126 3.51 -0.06 1.77
N TRP A 127 4.26 0.72 0.99
CA TRP A 127 3.69 1.42 -0.16
C TRP A 127 3.07 0.45 -1.17
N GLN A 128 3.74 -0.67 -1.42
CA GLN A 128 3.22 -1.74 -2.27
C GLN A 128 1.96 -2.35 -1.67
N ALA A 129 1.93 -2.65 -0.37
CA ALA A 129 0.77 -3.24 0.27
C ALA A 129 -0.46 -2.30 0.30
N VAL A 130 -0.26 -0.99 0.55
CA VAL A 130 -1.32 0.03 0.42
C VAL A 130 -1.85 0.06 -1.00
N ARG A 131 -0.95 0.04 -1.98
CA ARG A 131 -1.31 0.12 -3.39
C ARG A 131 -2.08 -1.11 -3.86
N GLU A 132 -1.67 -2.30 -3.46
CA GLU A 132 -2.35 -3.56 -3.76
C GLU A 132 -3.75 -3.59 -3.15
N ARG A 133 -3.88 -3.23 -1.86
CA ARG A 133 -5.20 -3.10 -1.22
C ARG A 133 -6.11 -2.12 -1.96
N LYS A 134 -5.59 -0.93 -2.29
CA LYS A 134 -6.32 0.07 -3.05
C LYS A 134 -6.78 -0.48 -4.40
N GLU A 135 -5.90 -1.17 -5.13
CA GLU A 135 -6.22 -1.75 -6.43
C GLU A 135 -7.28 -2.84 -6.33
N VAL A 136 -7.27 -3.67 -5.28
CA VAL A 136 -8.35 -4.63 -5.03
C VAL A 136 -9.68 -3.91 -4.78
N ILE A 137 -9.69 -2.87 -3.96
CA ILE A 137 -10.91 -2.08 -3.70
C ILE A 137 -11.44 -1.42 -4.98
N ASP A 138 -10.57 -0.74 -5.72
CA ASP A 138 -10.91 -0.06 -6.98
C ASP A 138 -11.49 -1.03 -8.02
N ARG A 139 -11.03 -2.29 -8.06
CA ARG A 139 -11.56 -3.30 -8.98
C ARG A 139 -12.88 -3.91 -8.54
N THR A 140 -13.12 -4.04 -7.24
CA THR A 140 -14.34 -4.63 -6.69
C THR A 140 -15.50 -3.62 -6.63
N LEU A 141 -15.19 -2.34 -6.43
CA LEU A 141 -16.18 -1.31 -6.20
C LEU A 141 -17.23 -1.16 -7.32
N PRO A 142 -16.88 -1.11 -8.62
CA PRO A 142 -17.89 -0.93 -9.68
C PRO A 142 -18.90 -2.07 -9.74
N ASP A 143 -18.44 -3.32 -9.59
CA ASP A 143 -19.29 -4.51 -9.54
C ASP A 143 -20.23 -4.48 -8.33
N PHE A 144 -19.68 -4.12 -7.16
CA PHE A 144 -20.47 -3.93 -5.96
C PHE A 144 -21.58 -2.88 -6.13
N LEU A 145 -21.29 -1.76 -6.81
CA LEU A 145 -22.27 -0.69 -7.04
C LEU A 145 -23.40 -1.13 -7.98
N ASP A 146 -23.11 -1.95 -9.00
CA ASP A 146 -24.16 -2.52 -9.87
C ASP A 146 -25.11 -3.41 -9.06
N VAL A 147 -24.56 -4.33 -8.26
CA VAL A 147 -25.38 -5.23 -7.43
C VAL A 147 -26.19 -4.42 -6.43
N LEU A 148 -25.59 -3.42 -5.80
CA LEU A 148 -26.29 -2.52 -4.90
C LEU A 148 -27.42 -1.77 -5.59
N ALA A 149 -27.19 -1.25 -6.81
CA ALA A 149 -28.21 -0.57 -7.58
C ALA A 149 -29.38 -1.50 -7.91
N VAL A 150 -29.12 -2.75 -8.31
CA VAL A 150 -30.17 -3.74 -8.59
C VAL A 150 -31.02 -4.03 -7.34
N VAL A 151 -30.38 -4.22 -6.19
CA VAL A 151 -31.07 -4.50 -4.92
C VAL A 151 -31.90 -3.30 -4.46
N VAL A 152 -31.38 -2.07 -4.63
CA VAL A 152 -32.13 -0.85 -4.29
C VAL A 152 -33.29 -0.61 -5.27
N SER A 153 -33.09 -0.84 -6.57
CA SER A 153 -34.16 -0.77 -7.58
C SER A 153 -35.29 -1.77 -7.34
N ALA A 154 -35.00 -2.89 -6.67
CA ALA A 154 -36.00 -3.86 -6.24
C ALA A 154 -36.84 -3.38 -5.04
N GLY A 155 -36.64 -2.15 -4.57
CA GLY A 155 -37.44 -1.52 -3.50
C GLY A 155 -36.90 -1.75 -2.09
N LEU A 156 -35.74 -2.37 -1.92
CA LEU A 156 -35.09 -2.43 -0.61
C LEU A 156 -34.58 -1.04 -0.21
N GLY A 157 -34.82 -0.68 1.05
CA GLY A 157 -34.24 0.54 1.62
C GLY A 157 -32.71 0.48 1.54
N PHE A 158 -32.07 1.60 1.17
CA PHE A 158 -30.63 1.66 0.90
C PHE A 158 -29.76 1.01 1.98
N ARG A 159 -30.07 1.25 3.27
CA ARG A 159 -29.31 0.67 4.38
C ARG A 159 -29.39 -0.86 4.39
N GLN A 160 -30.58 -1.41 4.16
CA GLN A 160 -30.81 -2.85 4.11
C GLN A 160 -30.16 -3.48 2.87
N ALA A 161 -30.25 -2.78 1.73
CA ALA A 161 -29.56 -3.19 0.50
C ALA A 161 -28.04 -3.21 0.70
N LEU A 162 -27.48 -2.18 1.34
CA LEU A 162 -26.05 -2.08 1.63
C LEU A 162 -25.56 -3.23 2.51
N ASP A 163 -26.29 -3.53 3.58
CA ASP A 163 -25.98 -4.65 4.48
C ASP A 163 -26.03 -5.99 3.75
N ARG A 164 -27.12 -6.22 3.00
CA ARG A 164 -27.33 -7.47 2.25
C ARG A 164 -26.29 -7.72 1.18
N VAL A 165 -25.88 -6.67 0.46
CA VAL A 165 -24.86 -6.78 -0.58
C VAL A 165 -23.48 -6.92 0.06
N ALA A 166 -23.17 -6.18 1.14
CA ALA A 166 -21.90 -6.29 1.84
C ALA A 166 -21.61 -7.71 2.36
N GLU A 167 -22.64 -8.46 2.77
CA GLU A 167 -22.51 -9.87 3.18
C GLU A 167 -22.02 -10.80 2.05
N LYS A 168 -22.25 -10.45 0.78
CA LYS A 168 -21.90 -11.27 -0.38
C LYS A 168 -20.46 -11.09 -0.86
N TYR A 169 -19.78 -10.05 -0.40
CA TYR A 169 -18.41 -9.76 -0.80
C TYR A 169 -17.41 -10.19 0.28
N GLU A 170 -16.23 -10.56 -0.17
CA GLU A 170 -15.08 -10.82 0.69
C GLU A 170 -13.91 -9.92 0.29
N GLY A 171 -12.91 -9.81 1.18
CA GLY A 171 -11.72 -9.01 0.92
C GLY A 171 -11.82 -7.57 1.44
N PRO A 172 -10.85 -6.71 1.05
CA PRO A 172 -10.65 -5.41 1.70
C PRO A 172 -11.85 -4.46 1.61
N TRP A 173 -12.62 -4.51 0.51
CA TRP A 173 -13.80 -3.68 0.35
C TRP A 173 -14.92 -4.08 1.34
N ALA A 174 -15.18 -5.39 1.47
CA ALA A 174 -16.17 -5.90 2.41
C ALA A 174 -15.80 -5.60 3.87
N ASP A 175 -14.50 -5.63 4.22
CA ASP A 175 -14.05 -5.27 5.56
C ASP A 175 -14.37 -3.81 5.89
N GLU A 176 -14.08 -2.90 4.97
CA GLU A 176 -14.38 -1.47 5.15
C GLU A 176 -15.88 -1.22 5.29
N LEU A 177 -16.70 -1.94 4.51
CA LEU A 177 -18.16 -1.87 4.62
C LEU A 177 -18.65 -2.42 5.97
N ARG A 178 -18.13 -3.55 6.45
CA ARG A 178 -18.49 -4.12 7.77
C ARG A 178 -18.15 -3.16 8.91
N ILE A 179 -16.99 -2.50 8.86
CA ILE A 179 -16.61 -1.47 9.84
C ILE A 179 -17.62 -0.32 9.78
N THR A 180 -17.96 0.15 8.57
CA THR A 180 -18.88 1.28 8.36
C THR A 180 -20.30 0.95 8.82
N LEU A 181 -20.81 -0.24 8.49
CA LEU A 181 -22.12 -0.74 8.93
C LEU A 181 -22.20 -0.82 10.45
N ARG A 182 -21.16 -1.39 11.08
CA ARG A 182 -21.11 -1.51 12.53
C ARG A 182 -20.99 -0.16 13.25
N GLN A 183 -20.25 0.80 12.69
CA GLN A 183 -20.24 2.18 13.20
C GLN A 183 -21.66 2.74 13.25
N MET A 184 -22.44 2.53 12.20
CA MET A 184 -23.84 2.96 12.19
C MET A 184 -24.71 2.19 13.19
N ASP A 185 -24.45 0.90 13.42
CA ASP A 185 -25.16 0.11 14.45
C ASP A 185 -24.86 0.58 15.87
N MET A 186 -23.67 1.15 16.08
CA MET A 186 -23.26 1.80 17.34
C MET A 186 -23.80 3.22 17.50
N GLY A 187 -24.66 3.69 16.59
CA GLY A 187 -25.30 5.00 16.67
C GLY A 187 -24.52 6.15 16.01
N VAL A 188 -23.42 5.86 15.30
CA VAL A 188 -22.74 6.89 14.48
C VAL A 188 -23.65 7.28 13.31
N SER A 189 -23.80 8.58 13.08
CA SER A 189 -24.62 9.06 11.96
C SER A 189 -24.11 8.52 10.62
N ARG A 190 -25.03 8.23 9.69
CA ARG A 190 -24.71 7.72 8.35
C ARG A 190 -23.65 8.58 7.64
N ARG A 191 -23.83 9.91 7.64
CA ARG A 191 -22.90 10.87 7.03
C ARG A 191 -21.50 10.77 7.64
N GLN A 192 -21.41 10.67 8.96
CA GLN A 192 -20.13 10.54 9.66
C GLN A 192 -19.47 9.18 9.41
N ALA A 193 -20.21 8.08 9.41
CA ALA A 193 -19.68 6.75 9.12
C ALA A 193 -19.07 6.68 7.71
N PHE A 194 -19.73 7.27 6.70
CA PHE A 194 -19.20 7.36 5.35
C PHE A 194 -18.02 8.33 5.21
N ASP A 195 -17.98 9.42 5.99
CA ASP A 195 -16.80 10.30 6.02
C ASP A 195 -15.58 9.60 6.62
N GLU A 196 -15.77 8.81 7.68
CA GLU A 196 -14.72 7.96 8.24
C GLU A 196 -14.28 6.86 7.26
N LEU A 197 -15.22 6.24 6.51
CA LEU A 197 -14.87 5.33 5.41
C LEU A 197 -13.95 6.00 4.38
N ARG A 198 -14.28 7.23 3.97
CA ARG A 198 -13.47 8.01 3.04
C ARG A 198 -12.09 8.34 3.62
N LYS A 199 -11.98 8.67 4.92
CA LYS A 199 -10.69 8.98 5.57
C LYS A 199 -9.78 7.76 5.70
N ARG A 200 -10.35 6.58 5.92
CA ARG A 200 -9.59 5.32 6.03
C ARG A 200 -9.07 4.83 4.68
N ASN A 201 -9.71 5.22 3.58
CA ASN A 201 -9.38 4.75 2.25
C ASN A 201 -8.63 5.80 1.40
N SER A 202 -7.63 5.37 0.65
CA SER A 202 -6.89 6.24 -0.31
C SER A 202 -7.40 6.13 -1.76
N SER A 203 -8.48 5.38 -1.97
CA SER A 203 -9.17 5.25 -3.24
C SER A 203 -9.97 6.51 -3.57
N GLU A 204 -9.75 7.03 -4.78
CA GLU A 204 -10.54 8.13 -5.33
C GLU A 204 -11.96 7.68 -5.68
N GLN A 205 -12.12 6.44 -6.15
CA GLN A 205 -13.42 5.86 -6.48
C GLN A 205 -14.31 5.74 -5.23
N VAL A 206 -13.74 5.34 -4.08
CA VAL A 206 -14.45 5.32 -2.79
C VAL A 206 -14.88 6.73 -2.37
N ALA A 207 -14.01 7.73 -2.56
CA ALA A 207 -14.36 9.12 -2.26
C ALA A 207 -15.49 9.65 -3.15
N GLN A 208 -15.51 9.28 -4.44
CA GLN A 208 -16.59 9.60 -5.37
C GLN A 208 -17.90 8.93 -4.95
N PHE A 209 -17.87 7.64 -4.58
CA PHE A 209 -19.02 6.92 -4.06
C PHE A 209 -19.61 7.58 -2.80
N VAL A 210 -18.78 7.86 -1.79
CA VAL A 210 -19.22 8.53 -0.56
C VAL A 210 -19.83 9.90 -0.87
N SER A 211 -19.22 10.67 -1.76
CA SER A 211 -19.69 12.01 -2.13
C SER A 211 -21.05 11.94 -2.85
N ALA A 212 -21.18 11.05 -3.84
CA ALA A 212 -22.44 10.84 -4.56
C ALA A 212 -23.55 10.37 -3.62
N LEU A 213 -23.22 9.51 -2.66
CA LEU A 213 -24.17 9.00 -1.69
C LEU A 213 -24.68 10.08 -0.73
N GLN A 214 -23.76 10.91 -0.21
CA GLN A 214 -24.13 12.03 0.67
C GLN A 214 -24.92 13.10 -0.07
N GLN A 215 -24.67 13.32 -1.36
CA GLN A 215 -25.45 14.23 -2.21
C GLN A 215 -26.85 13.67 -2.54
N GLY A 216 -26.96 12.36 -2.77
CA GLY A 216 -28.22 11.69 -3.09
C GLY A 216 -29.21 11.63 -1.93
N GLU A 217 -28.72 11.69 -0.68
CA GLU A 217 -29.56 11.78 0.52
C GLU A 217 -30.36 13.09 0.62
N GLU A 218 -29.93 14.15 -0.08
CA GLU A 218 -30.57 15.48 -0.02
C GLU A 218 -31.66 15.66 -1.10
N LEU A 219 -31.76 14.77 -2.10
CA LEU A 219 -32.50 15.06 -3.35
C LEU A 219 -33.64 14.09 -3.71
N GLY A 220 -33.85 12.98 -3.01
CA GLY A 220 -35.01 12.09 -3.26
C GLY A 220 -35.05 11.43 -4.67
N SER A 221 -34.00 11.60 -5.48
CA SER A 221 -33.81 10.97 -6.79
C SER A 221 -33.59 9.46 -6.65
N PRO A 222 -33.89 8.62 -7.67
CA PRO A 222 -33.56 7.20 -7.63
C PRO A 222 -32.03 7.02 -7.52
N ILE A 223 -31.57 6.83 -6.28
CA ILE A 223 -30.16 6.58 -5.93
C ILE A 223 -29.54 5.43 -6.74
N ALA A 224 -30.37 4.50 -7.22
CA ALA A 224 -29.97 3.43 -8.11
C ALA A 224 -29.38 3.93 -9.45
N GLU A 225 -29.97 4.96 -10.06
CA GLU A 225 -29.44 5.55 -11.31
C GLU A 225 -28.07 6.18 -11.07
N THR A 226 -27.90 6.89 -9.96
CA THR A 226 -26.61 7.47 -9.55
C THR A 226 -25.56 6.38 -9.35
N LEU A 227 -25.91 5.27 -8.70
CA LEU A 227 -24.99 4.14 -8.49
C LEU A 227 -24.57 3.49 -9.82
N ILE A 228 -25.49 3.30 -10.78
CA ILE A 228 -25.22 2.75 -12.11
C ILE A 228 -24.31 3.68 -12.92
N GLN A 229 -24.60 4.99 -12.92
CA GLN A 229 -23.77 5.99 -13.59
C GLN A 229 -22.35 5.99 -13.03
N LEU A 230 -22.22 5.97 -11.70
CA LEU A 230 -20.93 5.94 -11.03
C LEU A 230 -20.14 4.66 -11.37
N ALA A 231 -20.78 3.49 -11.35
CA ALA A 231 -20.14 2.23 -11.73
C ALA A 231 -19.66 2.24 -13.20
N THR A 232 -20.42 2.87 -14.08
CA THR A 232 -20.06 3.05 -15.50
C THR A 232 -18.86 3.98 -15.65
N ASP A 233 -18.84 5.10 -14.93
CA ASP A 233 -17.75 6.07 -14.95
C ASP A 233 -16.44 5.49 -14.40
N MET A 234 -16.52 4.67 -13.35
CA MET A 234 -15.35 3.96 -12.82
C MET A 234 -14.76 3.00 -13.88
N ARG A 235 -15.59 2.17 -14.53
CA ARG A 235 -15.13 1.28 -15.62
C ARG A 235 -14.56 2.05 -16.80
N ARG A 236 -15.17 3.17 -17.16
CA ARG A 236 -14.67 4.04 -18.24
C ARG A 236 -13.30 4.61 -17.89
N THR A 237 -13.12 5.05 -16.65
CA THR A 237 -11.84 5.56 -16.11
C THR A 237 -10.77 4.48 -16.12
N ASP A 238 -11.10 3.26 -15.70
CA ASP A 238 -10.18 2.12 -15.71
C ASP A 238 -9.76 1.74 -17.12
N ALA A 239 -10.70 1.70 -18.07
CA ALA A 239 -10.41 1.46 -19.48
C ALA A 239 -9.50 2.56 -20.06
N GLN A 240 -9.73 3.83 -19.73
CA GLN A 240 -8.86 4.93 -20.14
C GLN A 240 -7.46 4.81 -19.53
N ASN A 241 -7.36 4.44 -18.26
CA ASN A 241 -6.09 4.23 -17.57
C ASN A 241 -5.30 3.07 -18.19
N ALA A 242 -5.96 1.97 -18.53
CA ALA A 242 -5.36 0.86 -19.26
C ALA A 242 -4.85 1.29 -20.64
N ARG A 243 -5.65 2.03 -21.40
CA ARG A 243 -5.24 2.60 -22.70
C ARG A 243 -4.04 3.55 -22.57
N ARG A 244 -4.03 4.42 -21.57
CA ARG A 244 -2.90 5.32 -21.27
C ARG A 244 -1.62 4.54 -20.92
N ARG A 245 -1.73 3.45 -20.16
CA ARG A 245 -0.58 2.58 -19.85
C ARG A 245 -0.04 1.91 -21.12
N ALA A 246 -0.92 1.34 -21.96
CA ALA A 246 -0.54 0.75 -23.24
C ALA A 246 0.13 1.76 -24.18
N ALA A 247 -0.45 2.96 -24.31
CA ALA A 247 0.09 4.03 -25.15
C ALA A 247 1.47 4.52 -24.68
N LYS A 248 1.74 4.54 -23.36
CA LYS A 248 3.05 4.89 -22.80
C LYS A 248 4.12 3.80 -23.01
N THR A 249 3.73 2.55 -23.19
CA THR A 249 4.66 1.44 -23.43
C THR A 249 5.28 1.54 -24.83
N ILE A 250 4.51 2.00 -25.84
CA ILE A 250 4.96 2.08 -27.23
C ILE A 250 6.21 2.99 -27.37
N PRO A 251 6.24 4.25 -26.88
CA PRO A 251 7.44 5.09 -26.96
C PRO A 251 8.64 4.52 -26.21
N LYS A 252 8.41 3.86 -25.06
CA LYS A 252 9.50 3.25 -24.27
C LYS A 252 10.15 2.09 -25.02
N ALA A 253 9.35 1.25 -25.67
CA ALA A 253 9.85 0.16 -26.49
C ALA A 253 10.68 0.69 -27.67
N THR A 254 10.20 1.71 -28.37
CA THR A 254 10.94 2.33 -29.49
C THR A 254 12.26 2.95 -29.02
N MET A 255 12.28 3.64 -27.88
CA MET A 255 13.51 4.22 -27.32
C MET A 255 14.53 3.14 -26.96
N VAL A 256 14.12 2.04 -26.32
CA VAL A 256 15.00 0.91 -26.02
C VAL A 256 15.57 0.32 -27.32
N THR A 257 14.72 0.07 -28.33
CA THR A 257 15.17 -0.44 -29.62
C THR A 257 16.21 0.48 -30.26
N LEU A 258 15.99 1.80 -30.25
CA LEU A 258 16.94 2.76 -30.83
C LEU A 258 18.28 2.76 -30.09
N VAL A 259 18.27 2.75 -28.75
CA VAL A 259 19.49 2.76 -27.92
C VAL A 259 20.32 1.49 -28.09
N PHE A 260 19.72 0.34 -28.34
CA PHE A 260 20.45 -0.92 -28.54
C PHE A 260 20.81 -1.21 -30.00
N MET A 261 19.89 -1.01 -30.95
CA MET A 261 20.14 -1.33 -32.36
C MET A 261 21.10 -0.35 -33.03
N LEU A 262 21.01 0.95 -32.74
CA LEU A 262 21.81 1.97 -33.44
C LEU A 262 23.33 1.84 -33.18
N PRO A 263 23.82 1.70 -31.93
CA PRO A 263 25.25 1.44 -31.71
C PRO A 263 25.67 0.06 -32.23
N ALA A 264 24.81 -0.96 -32.18
CA ALA A 264 25.12 -2.28 -32.73
C ALA A 264 25.31 -2.23 -34.26
N THR A 265 24.44 -1.52 -34.99
CA THR A 265 24.60 -1.33 -36.44
C THR A 265 25.81 -0.46 -36.76
N MET A 266 26.12 0.56 -35.95
CA MET A 266 27.34 1.36 -36.10
C MET A 266 28.61 0.52 -35.92
N ILE A 267 28.67 -0.34 -34.90
CA ILE A 267 29.80 -1.25 -34.67
C ILE A 267 29.92 -2.23 -35.86
N LEU A 268 28.80 -2.78 -36.34
CA LEU A 268 28.80 -3.73 -37.45
C LEU A 268 29.26 -3.09 -38.76
N ILE A 269 28.80 -1.88 -39.08
CA ILE A 269 29.24 -1.12 -40.26
C ILE A 269 30.72 -0.74 -40.13
N ALA A 270 31.14 -0.23 -38.96
CA ALA A 270 32.54 0.15 -38.72
C ALA A 270 33.48 -1.05 -38.85
N THR A 271 33.09 -2.21 -38.30
CA THR A 271 33.86 -3.45 -38.38
C THR A 271 33.92 -3.98 -39.82
N GLY A 272 32.79 -3.97 -40.54
CA GLY A 272 32.75 -4.40 -41.94
C GLY A 272 33.56 -3.50 -42.87
N MET A 273 33.47 -2.18 -42.69
CA MET A 273 34.28 -1.20 -43.41
C MET A 273 35.77 -1.42 -43.13
N PHE A 274 36.13 -1.66 -41.86
CA PHE A 274 37.51 -1.90 -41.45
C PHE A 274 38.10 -3.19 -42.06
N LEU A 275 37.33 -4.29 -42.06
CA LEU A 275 37.76 -5.55 -42.68
C LEU A 275 37.83 -5.44 -44.21
N GLY A 276 36.95 -4.64 -44.83
CA GLY A 276 36.88 -4.46 -46.28
C GLY A 276 37.93 -3.51 -46.86
N SER A 277 38.42 -2.53 -46.09
CA SER A 277 39.40 -1.54 -46.58
C SER A 277 40.85 -2.03 -46.60
N GLY A 278 41.14 -3.24 -46.12
CA GLY A 278 42.49 -3.81 -46.13
C GLY A 278 43.53 -3.02 -45.31
N THR A 279 43.07 -2.08 -44.47
CA THR A 279 43.94 -1.20 -43.69
C THR A 279 44.44 -1.92 -42.43
N ASN A 280 45.64 -2.46 -42.51
CA ASN A 280 46.39 -2.98 -41.37
C ASN A 280 46.66 -1.85 -40.37
N PHE A 281 46.26 -2.04 -39.11
CA PHE A 281 46.49 -1.10 -38.00
C PHE A 281 47.99 -0.74 -37.79
N GLY A 282 48.92 -1.55 -38.30
CA GLY A 282 50.36 -1.27 -38.22
C GLY A 282 50.79 0.04 -38.93
N SER A 283 50.10 0.45 -39.99
CA SER A 283 50.45 1.70 -40.69
C SER A 283 49.87 2.97 -40.04
N ILE A 284 48.84 2.84 -39.19
CA ILE A 284 48.18 3.97 -38.50
C ILE A 284 48.70 4.13 -37.05
N LEU A 285 49.12 3.04 -36.40
CA LEU A 285 49.62 3.07 -35.01
C LEU A 285 51.15 3.15 -34.89
N GLY A 286 51.88 3.31 -36.00
CA GLY A 286 53.30 3.66 -35.98
C GLY A 286 54.18 2.64 -35.25
N ARG A 287 53.94 1.35 -35.46
CA ARG A 287 54.89 0.26 -35.19
C ARG A 287 54.79 -0.82 -36.23
#